data_AF-A0A9K3KQ89-F1
#
_entry.id   AF-A0A9K3KQ89-F1
#
_cell.length_a   1.000
_cell.length_b   1.000
_cell.length_c   1.000
_cell.angle_alpha   90.00
_cell.angle_beta   90.00
_cell.angle_gamma   90.00
#
_symmetry.space_group_name_H-M   'P 1'
#
loop_
_entity.id
_entity.type
_entity.pdbx_description
1 polymer ?
#
loop_
_entity_poly.entity_id
_entity_poly.type
_entity_poly.pdbx_seq_one_letter_code
_entity_poly.pdbx_strand_id
1 'polypeptide(L)'
;MRNLSRLVVLAALIARGALGLSSSSHREHPQQHKAQQQFQYDTHSSSPCSTTGTHLSRRSCLTAALGGFLTGTVALTLGDEQNRAVFAVDDDSNPIDDIYRSQLLNLIDSNKATEGDILTAIEKLVPYDPSKKAAATLEDELDGEWKLLWSAKAEAFSPLLKLPPPLKPISYQYLGKTAAGEVGSGRIAQGLTGGVLCMSQLWLSSGSKVAPDDPSILEIFPPFRLELGGRYQSGTSKKLLVEAGSDAEFRKLNARTAEAQAAPKNRYQQLYLERNGKGSLRISTIADGDPAIVGAIFVHEKL
;
A
#
# COMPACT_ATOMS: atom_id res chain seq x y z
N MET A 1 -10.90 -14.78 -16.37
CA MET A 1 -11.03 -14.68 -14.89
C MET A 1 -10.15 -15.70 -14.13
N ARG A 2 -8.81 -15.78 -14.36
CA ARG A 2 -7.95 -16.80 -13.69
C ARG A 2 -6.72 -16.27 -12.94
N ASN A 3 -6.40 -14.97 -13.00
CA ASN A 3 -5.16 -14.43 -12.41
C ASN A 3 -5.34 -13.75 -11.04
N LEU A 4 -6.48 -13.10 -10.73
CA LEU A 4 -6.76 -12.58 -9.38
C LEU A 4 -6.60 -13.65 -8.31
N SER A 5 -6.91 -14.91 -8.65
CA SER A 5 -6.75 -16.07 -7.80
C SER A 5 -5.36 -16.17 -7.17
N ARG A 6 -4.27 -15.77 -7.84
CA ARG A 6 -2.91 -15.97 -7.31
C ARG A 6 -2.52 -14.97 -6.23
N LEU A 7 -2.87 -13.68 -6.38
CA LEU A 7 -2.58 -12.68 -5.35
C LEU A 7 -3.50 -12.84 -4.12
N VAL A 8 -4.78 -13.15 -4.36
CA VAL A 8 -5.76 -13.42 -3.28
C VAL A 8 -5.43 -14.72 -2.55
N VAL A 9 -5.00 -15.78 -3.24
CA VAL A 9 -4.52 -17.01 -2.59
C VAL A 9 -3.21 -16.79 -1.84
N LEU A 10 -2.32 -15.89 -2.29
CA LEU A 10 -1.11 -15.56 -1.53
C LEU A 10 -1.47 -14.89 -0.19
N ALA A 11 -2.36 -13.89 -0.20
CA ALA A 11 -2.87 -13.26 1.01
C ALA A 11 -3.64 -14.24 1.92
N ALA A 12 -4.50 -15.09 1.35
CA ALA A 12 -5.27 -16.08 2.10
C ALA A 12 -4.41 -17.24 2.66
N LEU A 13 -3.30 -17.59 2.00
CA LEU A 13 -2.32 -18.56 2.52
C LEU A 13 -1.49 -17.96 3.66
N ILE A 14 -1.13 -16.67 3.59
CA ILE A 14 -0.50 -15.96 4.71
C ILE A 14 -1.44 -15.92 5.92
N ALA A 15 -2.72 -15.58 5.71
CA ALA A 15 -3.74 -15.61 6.77
C ALA A 15 -3.97 -17.02 7.35
N ARG A 16 -3.97 -18.08 6.52
CA ARG A 16 -4.05 -19.47 6.99
C ARG A 16 -2.78 -19.95 7.71
N GLY A 17 -1.61 -19.43 7.37
CA GLY A 17 -0.35 -19.74 8.06
C GLY A 17 -0.29 -19.15 9.48
N ALA A 18 -1.00 -18.05 9.74
CA ALA A 18 -1.05 -17.39 11.04
C ALA A 18 -2.05 -18.02 12.03
N LEU A 19 -2.98 -18.86 11.56
CA LEU A 19 -4.02 -19.49 12.39
C LEU A 19 -3.79 -21.01 12.48
N GLY A 20 -2.99 -21.41 13.48
CA GLY A 20 -2.63 -22.80 13.76
C GLY A 20 -3.79 -23.66 14.28
N LEU A 21 -4.76 -23.99 13.42
CA LEU A 21 -5.79 -24.98 13.71
C LEU A 21 -5.32 -26.39 13.34
N SER A 22 -4.74 -27.07 14.33
CA SER A 22 -4.53 -28.52 14.28
C SER A 22 -5.88 -29.24 14.28
N SER A 23 -6.10 -30.10 13.29
CA SER A 23 -7.05 -31.21 13.38
C SER A 23 -6.41 -32.42 12.69
N SER A 24 -6.49 -33.57 13.36
CA SER A 24 -5.73 -34.77 13.00
C SER A 24 -6.65 -35.90 12.55
N SER A 25 -6.09 -36.82 11.76
CA SER A 25 -6.64 -38.14 11.46
C SER A 25 -8.03 -38.18 10.78
N HIS A 26 -8.06 -38.60 9.52
CA HIS A 26 -8.23 -40.05 9.34
C HIS A 26 -7.47 -40.60 8.13
N ARG A 27 -7.04 -41.86 8.26
CA ARG A 27 -6.46 -42.70 7.21
C ARG A 27 -7.58 -43.19 6.30
N GLU A 28 -7.35 -43.21 4.99
CA GLU A 28 -7.66 -44.40 4.19
C GLU A 28 -6.89 -44.46 2.86
N HIS A 29 -6.69 -45.69 2.38
CA HIS A 29 -5.87 -46.11 1.25
C HIS A 29 -6.25 -47.58 0.98
N PRO A 30 -6.09 -48.15 -0.23
CA PRO A 30 -5.70 -47.56 -1.52
C PRO A 30 -6.71 -47.92 -2.65
N GLN A 31 -6.37 -47.59 -3.91
CA GLN A 31 -6.24 -48.65 -4.93
C GLN A 31 -5.36 -48.21 -6.10
N GLN A 32 -4.83 -49.19 -6.83
CA GLN A 32 -3.96 -49.03 -7.99
C GLN A 32 -4.76 -49.20 -9.28
N HIS A 33 -4.31 -48.62 -10.39
CA HIS A 33 -4.46 -49.29 -11.70
C HIS A 33 -3.29 -48.97 -12.63
N LYS A 34 -2.95 -49.91 -13.52
CA LYS A 34 -1.80 -49.86 -14.45
C LYS A 34 -2.23 -49.56 -15.88
N ALA A 35 -1.46 -48.71 -16.55
CA ALA A 35 -1.12 -48.73 -17.98
C ALA A 35 0.17 -47.89 -18.11
N GLN A 36 1.33 -48.33 -18.61
CA GLN A 36 1.66 -49.31 -19.65
C GLN A 36 1.10 -48.95 -21.04
N GLN A 37 1.86 -48.13 -21.77
CA GLN A 37 2.29 -48.49 -23.13
C GLN A 37 3.70 -47.94 -23.39
N GLN A 38 4.55 -48.75 -24.02
CA GLN A 38 5.86 -48.37 -24.51
C GLN A 38 5.75 -48.08 -26.01
N PHE A 39 6.60 -47.20 -26.54
CA PHE A 39 7.25 -47.43 -27.82
C PHE A 39 8.67 -46.82 -27.84
N GLN A 40 9.54 -47.44 -28.63
CA GLN A 40 11.02 -47.38 -28.60
C GLN A 40 11.50 -48.02 -29.92
N TYR A 41 12.69 -47.76 -30.51
CA TYR A 41 13.75 -46.79 -30.21
C TYR A 41 13.64 -45.60 -31.20
N ASP A 42 14.55 -45.12 -32.08
CA ASP A 42 15.98 -45.27 -32.43
C ASP A 42 16.42 -43.90 -33.04
N THR A 43 17.43 -43.17 -32.55
CA THR A 43 18.91 -43.31 -32.59
C THR A 43 19.62 -42.78 -33.85
N HIS A 44 20.31 -41.65 -33.68
CA HIS A 44 21.58 -41.21 -34.31
C HIS A 44 21.92 -39.85 -33.66
N SER A 45 22.78 -39.71 -32.66
CA SER A 45 24.23 -40.01 -32.57
C SER A 45 25.16 -38.94 -33.17
N SER A 46 25.31 -37.81 -32.47
CA SER A 46 26.57 -37.04 -32.48
C SER A 46 26.70 -36.17 -31.20
N SER A 47 27.75 -36.43 -30.42
CA SER A 47 28.23 -35.65 -29.26
C SER A 47 29.77 -35.58 -29.38
N PRO A 48 30.52 -34.72 -28.64
CA PRO A 48 30.10 -33.93 -27.47
C PRO A 48 30.55 -32.44 -27.48
N CYS A 49 29.97 -31.66 -26.57
CA CYS A 49 30.74 -30.74 -25.72
C CYS A 49 30.00 -30.53 -24.38
N SER A 50 30.72 -30.24 -23.30
CA SER A 50 30.22 -30.33 -21.93
C SER A 50 30.05 -28.98 -21.24
N THR A 51 28.93 -28.78 -20.54
CA THR A 51 28.88 -27.88 -19.37
C THR A 51 27.93 -28.47 -18.32
N THR A 52 28.38 -28.57 -17.08
CA THR A 52 27.66 -29.23 -15.99
C THR A 52 26.63 -28.29 -15.34
N GLY A 53 25.35 -28.62 -15.46
CA GLY A 53 24.26 -27.94 -14.75
C GLY A 53 23.37 -28.94 -14.01
N THR A 54 23.66 -29.22 -12.74
CA THR A 54 22.90 -30.17 -11.92
C THR A 54 21.52 -29.61 -11.57
N HIS A 55 20.47 -30.16 -12.20
CA HIS A 55 19.07 -29.85 -11.91
C HIS A 55 18.69 -30.30 -10.48
N LEU A 56 18.76 -29.37 -9.52
CA LEU A 56 18.25 -29.61 -8.16
C LEU A 56 16.74 -29.33 -8.08
N SER A 57 16.02 -30.32 -7.53
CA SER A 57 14.56 -30.29 -7.40
C SER A 57 14.10 -29.23 -6.39
N ARG A 58 13.11 -28.41 -6.78
CA ARG A 58 12.50 -27.37 -5.91
C ARG A 58 11.53 -27.97 -4.88
N ARG A 59 11.98 -28.97 -4.11
CA ARG A 59 11.27 -29.61 -2.99
C ARG A 59 12.21 -29.95 -1.81
N SER A 60 12.94 -28.95 -1.31
CA SER A 60 13.49 -28.93 0.07
C SER A 60 14.20 -27.60 0.33
N CYS A 61 13.61 -26.73 1.16
CA CYS A 61 14.23 -25.53 1.78
C CYS A 61 13.21 -24.88 2.74
N LEU A 62 12.81 -25.57 3.81
CA LEU A 62 11.74 -25.09 4.71
C LEU A 62 11.93 -25.51 6.19
N THR A 63 13.18 -25.66 6.66
CA THR A 63 13.47 -26.15 8.02
C THR A 63 14.72 -25.51 8.66
N ALA A 64 14.80 -24.17 8.68
CA ALA A 64 15.93 -23.47 9.34
C ALA A 64 15.62 -21.99 9.73
N ALA A 65 14.52 -21.71 10.44
CA ALA A 65 14.23 -20.37 10.97
C ALA A 65 13.19 -20.33 12.13
N LEU A 66 13.13 -21.37 12.98
CA LEU A 66 12.24 -21.42 14.15
C LEU A 66 13.01 -21.97 15.35
N GLY A 67 13.77 -21.10 16.02
CA GLY A 67 14.54 -21.44 17.22
C GLY A 67 15.31 -20.23 17.75
N GLY A 68 14.95 -19.78 18.94
CA GLY A 68 15.60 -18.69 19.67
C GLY A 68 14.99 -17.30 19.45
N PHE A 69 14.19 -16.84 20.43
CA PHE A 69 14.39 -15.60 21.18
C PHE A 69 13.28 -15.42 22.23
N LEU A 70 13.49 -15.95 23.45
CA LEU A 70 12.63 -15.75 24.61
C LEU A 70 13.47 -15.66 25.91
N THR A 71 14.22 -14.57 26.06
CA THR A 71 14.71 -14.06 27.35
C THR A 71 15.13 -12.59 27.15
N GLY A 72 14.53 -11.67 27.90
CA GLY A 72 14.88 -10.25 27.86
C GLY A 72 14.08 -9.48 28.92
N THR A 73 14.73 -9.18 30.04
CA THR A 73 14.12 -8.45 31.17
C THR A 73 13.94 -6.97 30.85
N VAL A 74 12.73 -6.45 31.02
CA VAL A 74 12.48 -5.00 31.00
C VAL A 74 12.98 -4.39 32.30
N ALA A 75 13.99 -3.53 32.23
CA ALA A 75 14.34 -2.64 33.33
C ALA A 75 13.46 -1.39 33.28
N LEU A 76 12.84 -1.04 34.40
CA LEU A 76 12.09 0.21 34.55
C LEU A 76 13.05 1.37 34.86
N THR A 77 13.13 2.34 33.95
CA THR A 77 13.71 3.66 34.23
C THR A 77 12.62 4.71 34.10
N LEU A 78 12.11 5.19 35.23
CA LEU A 78 11.33 6.43 35.27
C LEU A 78 12.30 7.60 35.01
N GLY A 79 11.97 8.41 34.00
CA GLY A 79 12.61 9.68 33.69
C GLY A 79 11.52 10.73 33.54
N ASP A 80 11.73 11.91 34.11
CA ASP A 80 10.67 12.87 34.40
C ASP A 80 10.76 14.13 33.53
N GLU A 81 9.77 15.01 33.72
CA GLU A 81 9.74 16.43 33.40
C GLU A 81 9.49 16.89 31.95
N GLN A 82 8.29 17.47 31.80
CA GLN A 82 8.08 18.84 31.33
C GLN A 82 8.91 19.36 30.13
N ASN A 83 8.25 19.45 28.98
CA ASN A 83 8.01 20.76 28.37
C ASN A 83 6.85 20.72 27.37
N ARG A 84 5.64 21.09 27.83
CA ARG A 84 4.48 21.23 26.94
C ARG A 84 4.50 22.62 26.29
N ALA A 85 5.38 22.79 25.31
CA ALA A 85 5.39 23.98 24.46
C ALA A 85 4.02 24.12 23.79
N VAL A 86 3.26 25.14 24.20
CA VAL A 86 2.04 25.56 23.50
C VAL A 86 2.52 26.32 22.27
N PHE A 87 2.72 25.59 21.18
CA PHE A 87 2.86 26.20 19.87
C PHE A 87 1.57 26.95 19.56
N ALA A 88 1.66 28.27 19.45
CA ALA A 88 0.64 29.04 18.76
C ALA A 88 0.63 28.55 17.32
N VAL A 89 -0.52 27.99 16.90
CA VAL A 89 -0.84 27.89 15.48
C VAL A 89 -1.19 29.32 15.07
N ASP A 90 -0.49 29.87 14.08
CA ASP A 90 -0.95 31.09 13.44
C ASP A 90 -2.27 30.77 12.74
N ASP A 91 -3.36 31.25 13.32
CA ASP A 91 -4.74 30.90 12.95
C ASP A 91 -5.18 31.66 11.69
N ASP A 92 -4.49 31.37 10.59
CA ASP A 92 -4.74 31.87 9.24
C ASP A 92 -5.98 31.17 8.60
N SER A 93 -6.80 30.49 9.42
CA SER A 93 -8.01 29.80 9.00
C SER A 93 -9.14 30.80 8.79
N ASN A 94 -9.69 30.83 7.58
CA ASN A 94 -10.89 31.61 7.31
C ASN A 94 -12.09 30.86 7.92
N PRO A 95 -12.94 31.48 8.76
CA PRO A 95 -14.00 30.78 9.49
C PRO A 95 -15.10 30.15 8.62
N ILE A 96 -15.08 30.38 7.30
CA ILE A 96 -15.90 29.67 6.32
C ILE A 96 -15.33 28.27 6.02
N ASP A 97 -14.00 28.14 6.00
CA ASP A 97 -13.28 26.91 5.69
C ASP A 97 -13.56 25.87 6.77
N ASP A 98 -13.56 26.28 8.04
CA ASP A 98 -13.86 25.48 9.22
C ASP A 98 -15.29 24.87 9.20
N ILE A 99 -16.26 25.62 8.65
CA ILE A 99 -17.63 25.15 8.48
C ILE A 99 -17.69 24.02 7.44
N TYR A 100 -17.04 24.18 6.29
CA TYR A 100 -17.01 23.15 5.24
C TYR A 100 -16.12 21.96 5.60
N ARG A 101 -15.01 22.19 6.31
CA ARG A 101 -14.15 21.18 6.92
C ARG A 101 -14.94 20.30 7.89
N SER A 102 -15.65 20.93 8.82
CA SER A 102 -16.51 20.24 9.78
C SER A 102 -17.66 19.52 9.07
N GLN A 103 -18.24 20.10 8.02
CA GLN A 103 -19.24 19.40 7.19
C GLN A 103 -18.67 18.13 6.55
N LEU A 104 -17.47 18.20 5.95
CA LEU A 104 -16.83 17.04 5.31
C LEU A 104 -16.55 15.92 6.31
N LEU A 105 -15.96 16.24 7.47
CA LEU A 105 -15.66 15.24 8.51
C LEU A 105 -16.95 14.60 9.07
N ASN A 106 -17.97 15.39 9.39
CA ASN A 106 -19.27 14.88 9.85
C ASN A 106 -19.97 14.01 8.80
N LEU A 107 -19.74 14.22 7.50
CA LEU A 107 -20.24 13.35 6.44
C LEU A 107 -19.42 12.05 6.34
N ILE A 108 -18.10 12.10 6.50
CA ILE A 108 -17.23 10.92 6.48
C ILE A 108 -17.51 9.97 7.66
N ASP A 109 -17.71 10.52 8.86
CA ASP A 109 -18.06 9.72 10.06
C ASP A 109 -19.53 9.25 10.05
N SER A 110 -20.37 9.84 9.20
CA SER A 110 -21.78 9.47 9.07
C SER A 110 -21.95 8.23 8.20
N ASN A 111 -22.30 7.11 8.84
CA ASN A 111 -22.78 5.87 8.20
C ASN A 111 -24.08 6.03 7.36
N LYS A 112 -24.53 7.26 7.08
CA LYS A 112 -25.71 7.60 6.26
C LYS A 112 -25.37 8.50 5.07
N ALA A 113 -24.17 9.08 4.98
CA ALA A 113 -23.79 9.91 3.85
C ALA A 113 -23.56 9.06 2.60
N THR A 114 -23.96 9.57 1.43
CA THR A 114 -23.65 8.94 0.14
C THR A 114 -22.29 9.42 -0.39
N GLU A 115 -21.72 8.70 -1.36
CA GLU A 115 -20.53 9.19 -2.08
C GLU A 115 -20.79 10.57 -2.72
N GLY A 116 -22.00 10.82 -3.22
CA GLY A 116 -22.39 12.11 -3.78
C GLY A 116 -22.41 13.26 -2.77
N ASP A 117 -22.85 13.04 -1.53
CA ASP A 117 -22.84 14.06 -0.48
C ASP A 117 -21.41 14.48 -0.12
N ILE A 118 -20.51 13.49 -0.01
CA ILE A 118 -19.10 13.70 0.33
C ILE A 118 -18.37 14.40 -0.83
N LEU A 119 -18.62 13.99 -2.09
CA LEU A 119 -18.07 14.69 -3.26
C LEU A 119 -18.57 16.15 -3.34
N THR A 120 -19.86 16.40 -3.06
CA THR A 120 -20.43 17.75 -3.02
C THR A 120 -19.81 18.62 -1.91
N ALA A 121 -19.39 18.03 -0.78
CA ALA A 121 -18.64 18.74 0.27
C ALA A 121 -17.20 19.03 -0.16
N ILE A 122 -16.53 18.09 -0.85
CA ILE A 122 -15.19 18.28 -1.42
C ILE A 122 -15.17 19.39 -2.47
N GLU A 123 -16.15 19.44 -3.37
CA GLU A 123 -16.25 20.49 -4.40
C GLU A 123 -16.36 21.91 -3.81
N LYS A 124 -17.07 22.06 -2.68
CA LYS A 124 -17.19 23.34 -1.95
C LYS A 124 -15.88 23.80 -1.30
N LEU A 125 -14.95 22.89 -1.06
CA LEU A 125 -13.65 23.18 -0.44
C LEU A 125 -12.58 23.60 -1.46
N VAL A 126 -12.72 23.23 -2.74
CA VAL A 126 -11.76 23.59 -3.81
C VAL A 126 -11.45 25.09 -3.93
N PRO A 127 -12.41 26.03 -3.76
CA PRO A 127 -12.12 27.48 -3.78
C PRO A 127 -11.23 27.98 -2.63
N TYR A 128 -11.07 27.18 -1.56
CA TYR A 128 -10.40 27.57 -0.32
C TYR A 128 -9.01 26.93 -0.16
N ASP A 129 -8.48 26.26 -1.19
CA ASP A 129 -7.13 25.66 -1.17
C ASP A 129 -6.03 26.69 -0.85
N PRO A 130 -5.41 26.65 0.36
CA PRO A 130 -4.43 27.64 0.77
C PRO A 130 -3.12 27.51 0.00
N SER A 131 -2.88 26.37 -0.65
CA SER A 131 -1.73 26.16 -1.53
C SER A 131 -1.85 26.88 -2.87
N LYS A 132 -3.05 27.33 -3.25
CA LYS A 132 -3.34 28.00 -4.53
C LYS A 132 -2.86 27.18 -5.73
N LYS A 133 -3.09 25.86 -5.69
CA LYS A 133 -2.57 24.84 -6.63
C LYS A 133 -1.05 24.75 -6.65
N ALA A 134 -0.40 24.80 -5.50
CA ALA A 134 1.02 24.50 -5.34
C ALA A 134 1.31 23.33 -4.38
N ALA A 135 0.26 22.62 -3.93
CA ALA A 135 0.32 21.57 -2.90
C ALA A 135 1.37 20.47 -3.10
N ALA A 136 1.82 20.18 -4.33
CA ALA A 136 2.86 19.18 -4.56
C ALA A 136 4.30 19.74 -4.40
N THR A 137 4.50 21.06 -4.41
CA THR A 137 5.81 21.72 -4.19
C THR A 137 6.15 22.00 -2.73
N LEU A 138 5.18 21.92 -1.83
CA LEU A 138 5.32 22.36 -0.44
C LEU A 138 5.84 21.19 0.42
N GLU A 139 7.16 20.91 0.37
CA GLU A 139 7.76 19.69 0.92
C GLU A 139 7.51 19.49 2.43
N ASP A 140 7.64 20.54 3.25
CA ASP A 140 7.37 20.47 4.69
C ASP A 140 5.86 20.38 5.03
N GLU A 141 4.99 20.84 4.12
CA GLU A 141 3.53 20.66 4.23
C GLU A 141 3.16 19.21 3.89
N LEU A 142 3.78 18.62 2.86
CA LEU A 142 3.66 17.21 2.46
C LEU A 142 4.20 16.23 3.50
N ASP A 143 5.32 16.54 4.16
CA ASP A 143 6.03 15.62 5.07
C ASP A 143 5.13 15.02 6.17
N GLY A 144 5.41 13.79 6.59
CA GLY A 144 4.70 13.12 7.70
C GLY A 144 3.91 11.85 7.32
N GLU A 145 3.16 11.35 8.32
CA GLU A 145 2.24 10.22 8.21
C GLU A 145 0.81 10.72 8.02
N TRP A 146 0.14 10.23 6.97
CA TRP A 146 -1.18 10.63 6.54
C TRP A 146 -2.15 9.45 6.58
N LYS A 147 -3.06 9.43 7.55
CA LYS A 147 -4.13 8.43 7.68
C LYS A 147 -5.21 8.67 6.63
N LEU A 148 -5.60 7.64 5.87
CA LEU A 148 -6.75 7.71 4.96
C LEU A 148 -8.04 7.72 5.79
N LEU A 149 -8.84 8.77 5.65
CA LEU A 149 -10.18 8.85 6.24
C LEU A 149 -11.23 8.23 5.31
N TRP A 150 -11.23 8.65 4.04
CA TRP A 150 -12.25 8.29 3.07
C TRP A 150 -11.69 8.21 1.64
N SER A 151 -12.35 7.46 0.76
CA SER A 151 -11.95 7.36 -0.65
C SER A 151 -13.08 6.91 -1.58
N ALA A 152 -13.25 7.61 -2.72
CA ALA A 152 -14.07 7.15 -3.85
C ALA A 152 -13.21 6.38 -4.87
N LYS A 153 -13.79 5.34 -5.49
CA LYS A 153 -13.19 4.46 -6.53
C LYS A 153 -11.85 3.76 -6.18
N ALA A 154 -11.26 3.99 -5.00
CA ALA A 154 -10.05 3.29 -4.51
C ALA A 154 -10.18 1.76 -4.46
N GLU A 155 -11.39 1.24 -4.57
CA GLU A 155 -11.74 -0.14 -4.90
C GLU A 155 -10.90 -0.79 -6.01
N ALA A 156 -10.45 -0.01 -7.00
CA ALA A 156 -9.60 -0.49 -8.08
C ALA A 156 -8.13 -0.69 -7.67
N PHE A 157 -7.61 0.15 -6.75
CA PHE A 157 -6.25 0.07 -6.20
C PHE A 157 -6.03 -1.18 -5.35
N SER A 158 -6.89 -1.36 -4.33
CA SER A 158 -6.66 -2.37 -3.30
C SER A 158 -7.96 -3.08 -2.92
N PRO A 159 -8.12 -4.37 -3.30
CA PRO A 159 -9.23 -5.19 -2.84
C PRO A 159 -9.33 -5.29 -1.30
N LEU A 160 -8.24 -5.02 -0.57
CA LEU A 160 -8.25 -5.03 0.90
C LEU A 160 -9.07 -3.88 1.50
N LEU A 161 -9.22 -2.76 0.79
CA LEU A 161 -10.04 -1.62 1.23
C LEU A 161 -11.55 -1.89 1.14
N LYS A 162 -11.95 -2.93 0.38
CA LYS A 162 -13.34 -3.42 0.29
C LYS A 162 -13.75 -4.36 1.43
N LEU A 163 -12.80 -4.84 2.23
CA LEU A 163 -13.12 -5.76 3.32
C LEU A 163 -14.00 -5.04 4.36
N PRO A 164 -14.99 -5.71 4.97
CA PRO A 164 -15.75 -5.13 6.06
C PRO A 164 -14.89 -5.03 7.34
N PRO A 165 -15.21 -4.13 8.28
CA PRO A 165 -14.68 -4.22 9.64
C PRO A 165 -15.04 -5.59 10.28
N PRO A 166 -14.16 -6.19 11.11
CA PRO A 166 -12.83 -5.73 11.50
C PRO A 166 -11.72 -6.15 10.52
N LEU A 167 -12.04 -6.79 9.38
CA LEU A 167 -11.06 -7.34 8.44
C LEU A 167 -10.35 -6.25 7.59
N LYS A 168 -10.98 -5.08 7.41
CA LYS A 168 -10.42 -3.93 6.71
C LYS A 168 -9.12 -3.43 7.36
N PRO A 169 -7.97 -3.41 6.65
CA PRO A 169 -6.78 -2.72 7.13
C PRO A 169 -7.01 -1.20 7.14
N ILE A 170 -6.39 -0.51 8.09
CA ILE A 170 -6.25 0.94 8.09
C ILE A 170 -5.17 1.28 7.05
N SER A 171 -5.40 2.34 6.27
CA SER A 171 -4.49 2.80 5.22
C SER A 171 -3.81 4.11 5.62
N TYR A 172 -2.51 4.17 5.35
CA TYR A 172 -1.64 5.31 5.63
C TYR A 172 -0.83 5.65 4.37
N GLN A 173 -0.49 6.92 4.20
CA GLN A 173 0.50 7.39 3.22
C GLN A 173 1.63 8.09 3.96
N TYR A 174 2.87 7.71 3.64
CA TYR A 174 4.09 8.27 4.17
C TYR A 174 4.72 9.13 3.07
N LEU A 175 5.05 10.38 3.41
CA LEU A 175 5.63 11.39 2.52
C LEU A 175 6.91 11.97 3.12
N GLY A 176 7.68 12.71 2.33
CA GLY A 176 8.84 13.49 2.78
C GLY A 176 9.91 12.69 3.56
N LYS A 177 10.38 13.29 4.65
CA LYS A 177 11.38 12.71 5.56
C LYS A 177 10.85 11.45 6.25
N THR A 178 9.55 11.44 6.54
CA THR A 178 8.83 10.28 7.10
C THR A 178 8.84 9.06 6.17
N ALA A 179 8.68 9.26 4.85
CA ALA A 179 8.88 8.19 3.87
C ALA A 179 10.35 7.81 3.72
N ALA A 180 11.25 8.80 3.66
CA ALA A 180 12.67 8.59 3.42
C ALA A 180 13.31 7.65 4.46
N GLY A 181 12.93 7.79 5.75
CA GLY A 181 13.42 6.92 6.83
C GLY A 181 12.95 5.45 6.74
N GLU A 182 11.89 5.16 5.98
CA GLU A 182 11.31 3.81 5.88
C GLU A 182 11.63 3.10 4.56
N VAL A 183 11.71 3.85 3.45
CA VAL A 183 11.81 3.30 2.08
C VAL A 183 12.87 3.98 1.20
N GLY A 184 13.61 4.96 1.73
CA GLY A 184 14.66 5.71 1.05
C GLY A 184 14.19 7.04 0.44
N SER A 185 15.11 8.00 0.32
CA SER A 185 14.84 9.38 -0.13
C SER A 185 14.26 9.47 -1.54
N GLY A 186 13.45 10.51 -1.81
CA GLY A 186 12.81 10.73 -3.12
C GLY A 186 11.67 9.76 -3.44
N ARG A 187 11.14 9.08 -2.42
CA ARG A 187 10.08 8.07 -2.53
C ARG A 187 8.93 8.38 -1.58
N ILE A 188 7.76 7.85 -1.92
CA ILE A 188 6.61 7.74 -1.03
C ILE A 188 6.35 6.27 -0.69
N ALA A 189 5.57 6.04 0.37
CA ALA A 189 4.97 4.74 0.63
C ALA A 189 3.49 4.84 0.99
N GLN A 190 2.71 3.82 0.65
CA GLN A 190 1.44 3.54 1.30
C GLN A 190 1.61 2.32 2.21
N GLY A 191 1.06 2.39 3.42
CA GLY A 191 1.04 1.29 4.39
C GLY A 191 -0.39 0.83 4.67
N LEU A 192 -0.64 -0.47 4.55
CA LEU A 192 -1.87 -1.10 5.03
C LEU A 192 -1.54 -1.92 6.28
N THR A 193 -2.27 -1.71 7.37
CA THR A 193 -1.97 -2.33 8.68
C THR A 193 -3.23 -2.62 9.48
N GLY A 194 -3.17 -3.58 10.42
CA GLY A 194 -4.35 -4.09 11.09
C GLY A 194 -5.25 -4.91 10.17
N GLY A 195 -6.48 -5.20 10.62
CA GLY A 195 -7.40 -6.09 9.93
C GLY A 195 -6.77 -7.45 9.62
N VAL A 196 -6.90 -7.92 8.38
CA VAL A 196 -6.26 -9.17 7.89
C VAL A 196 -4.72 -9.21 7.96
N LEU A 197 -4.05 -8.08 8.25
CA LEU A 197 -2.59 -7.99 8.41
C LEU A 197 -2.15 -8.01 9.89
N CYS A 198 -3.09 -7.91 10.83
CA CYS A 198 -2.86 -7.96 12.28
C CYS A 198 -1.76 -6.98 12.76
N MET A 199 -0.58 -7.49 13.11
CA MET A 199 0.56 -6.70 13.61
C MET A 199 1.56 -6.33 12.49
N SER A 200 1.47 -6.97 11.33
CA SER A 200 2.29 -6.64 10.16
C SER A 200 1.70 -5.46 9.38
N GLN A 201 2.56 -4.81 8.62
CA GLN A 201 2.20 -3.76 7.67
C GLN A 201 2.66 -4.18 6.26
N LEU A 202 1.74 -4.08 5.30
CA LEU A 202 2.02 -4.23 3.88
C LEU A 202 2.37 -2.85 3.33
N TRP A 203 3.57 -2.72 2.78
CA TRP A 203 4.14 -1.47 2.27
C TRP A 203 4.15 -1.51 0.74
N LEU A 204 3.61 -0.46 0.10
CA LEU A 204 3.74 -0.22 -1.34
C LEU A 204 4.51 1.09 -1.53
N SER A 205 5.76 1.02 -2.00
CA SER A 205 6.63 2.19 -2.15
C SER A 205 7.03 2.47 -3.60
N SER A 206 7.23 3.75 -3.94
CA SER A 206 7.46 4.22 -5.31
C SER A 206 8.24 5.54 -5.32
N GLY A 207 8.91 5.87 -6.43
CA GLY A 207 9.49 7.19 -6.63
C GLY A 207 8.40 8.26 -6.82
N SER A 208 8.68 9.48 -6.38
CA SER A 208 7.74 10.61 -6.46
C SER A 208 8.45 11.91 -6.83
N LYS A 209 7.83 12.71 -7.69
CA LYS A 209 8.29 14.08 -7.99
C LYS A 209 7.10 14.98 -8.32
N VAL A 210 7.29 16.28 -8.23
CA VAL A 210 6.33 17.24 -8.81
C VAL A 210 6.32 17.09 -10.34
N ALA A 211 5.15 17.28 -10.94
CA ALA A 211 5.03 17.45 -12.39
C ALA A 211 5.75 18.75 -12.84
N PRO A 212 6.56 18.73 -13.91
CA PRO A 212 7.30 19.92 -14.35
C PRO A 212 6.40 20.99 -14.98
N ASP A 213 5.17 20.61 -15.34
CA ASP A 213 4.13 21.44 -15.97
C ASP A 213 3.03 21.89 -14.99
N ASP A 214 2.92 21.29 -13.78
CA ASP A 214 1.90 21.64 -12.79
C ASP A 214 2.37 21.44 -11.33
N PRO A 215 2.54 22.51 -10.53
CA PRO A 215 3.02 22.44 -9.14
C PRO A 215 2.00 21.89 -8.13
N SER A 216 0.77 21.57 -8.55
CA SER A 216 -0.22 20.86 -7.74
C SER A 216 -0.21 19.35 -7.96
N ILE A 217 0.48 18.86 -9.00
CA ILE A 217 0.46 17.44 -9.37
C ILE A 217 1.72 16.72 -8.90
N LEU A 218 1.52 15.62 -8.17
CA LEU A 218 2.56 14.64 -7.85
C LEU A 218 2.56 13.52 -8.89
N GLU A 219 3.65 13.37 -9.64
CA GLU A 219 3.91 12.21 -10.48
C GLU A 219 4.51 11.07 -9.66
N ILE A 220 3.96 9.87 -9.83
CA ILE A 220 4.50 8.63 -9.24
C ILE A 220 5.19 7.81 -10.33
N PHE A 221 6.35 7.24 -10.00
CA PHE A 221 7.21 6.54 -10.95
C PHE A 221 8.00 5.36 -10.31
N PRO A 222 8.52 4.41 -11.10
CA PRO A 222 9.28 3.25 -10.61
C PRO A 222 10.62 3.61 -9.94
N PRO A 223 11.25 2.70 -9.16
CA PRO A 223 10.84 1.31 -8.92
C PRO A 223 9.70 1.21 -7.91
N PHE A 224 8.70 0.40 -8.25
CA PHE A 224 7.60 0.04 -7.36
C PHE A 224 8.00 -1.18 -6.53
N ARG A 225 7.85 -1.11 -5.20
CA ARG A 225 8.15 -2.22 -4.28
C ARG A 225 6.92 -2.55 -3.46
N LEU A 226 6.60 -3.83 -3.36
CA LEU A 226 5.63 -4.38 -2.41
C LEU A 226 6.39 -5.19 -1.36
N GLU A 227 6.27 -4.81 -0.10
CA GLU A 227 7.07 -5.32 1.00
C GLU A 227 6.17 -5.64 2.21
N LEU A 228 6.56 -6.63 3.04
CA LEU A 228 5.84 -6.97 4.27
C LEU A 228 6.81 -6.89 5.46
N GLY A 229 6.46 -6.09 6.46
CA GLY A 229 7.29 -5.89 7.65
C GLY A 229 6.46 -5.54 8.88
N GLY A 230 7.10 -4.92 9.87
CA GLY A 230 6.36 -4.24 10.94
C GLY A 230 5.83 -2.88 10.49
N ARG A 231 5.18 -2.19 11.44
CA ARG A 231 4.56 -0.87 11.25
C ARG A 231 5.61 0.26 11.16
N TYR A 232 5.15 1.47 10.85
CA TYR A 232 5.97 2.68 10.91
C TYR A 232 6.75 2.78 12.24
N GLN A 233 8.03 3.15 12.16
CA GLN A 233 9.00 3.27 13.25
C GLN A 233 9.22 2.01 14.12
N SER A 234 8.66 0.84 13.75
CA SER A 234 8.72 -0.38 14.57
C SER A 234 10.08 -1.10 14.62
N GLY A 235 11.10 -0.59 13.91
CA GLY A 235 12.42 -1.22 13.76
C GLY A 235 12.43 -2.60 13.07
N THR A 236 11.25 -3.13 12.71
CA THR A 236 11.10 -4.49 12.18
C THR A 236 11.41 -4.50 10.68
N SER A 237 12.39 -5.31 10.28
CA SER A 237 12.83 -5.43 8.88
C SER A 237 11.67 -5.73 7.91
N LYS A 238 11.71 -5.10 6.73
CA LYS A 238 10.75 -5.33 5.64
C LYS A 238 11.28 -6.42 4.71
N LYS A 239 10.44 -7.41 4.40
CA LYS A 239 10.69 -8.42 3.39
C LYS A 239 10.07 -8.00 2.06
N LEU A 240 10.92 -7.77 1.05
CA LEU A 240 10.49 -7.58 -0.32
C LEU A 240 9.69 -8.79 -0.82
N LEU A 241 8.50 -8.54 -1.36
CA LEU A 241 7.62 -9.54 -1.99
C LEU A 241 7.65 -9.43 -3.52
N VAL A 242 7.63 -8.20 -4.04
CA VAL A 242 7.63 -7.88 -5.46
C VAL A 242 8.39 -6.57 -5.67
N GLU A 243 9.22 -6.49 -6.70
CA GLU A 243 9.74 -5.24 -7.25
C GLU A 243 9.42 -5.16 -8.75
N ALA A 244 9.14 -3.95 -9.26
CA ALA A 244 9.01 -3.65 -10.67
C ALA A 244 9.84 -2.40 -11.00
N GLY A 245 10.82 -2.54 -11.89
CA GLY A 245 11.73 -1.46 -12.30
C GLY A 245 11.12 -0.50 -13.31
N SER A 246 9.94 -0.82 -13.85
CA SER A 246 9.20 0.01 -14.81
C SER A 246 7.70 0.01 -14.56
N ASP A 247 7.01 1.07 -15.01
CA ASP A 247 5.54 1.13 -15.09
C ASP A 247 4.98 -0.05 -15.90
N ALA A 248 5.66 -0.44 -16.98
CA ALA A 248 5.27 -1.53 -17.85
C ALA A 248 5.29 -2.90 -17.12
N GLU A 249 6.31 -3.17 -16.29
CA GLU A 249 6.37 -4.37 -15.45
C GLU A 249 5.32 -4.34 -14.34
N PHE A 250 5.15 -3.20 -13.66
CA PHE A 250 4.16 -3.04 -12.62
C PHE A 250 2.74 -3.33 -13.16
N ARG A 251 2.43 -2.84 -14.36
CA ARG A 251 1.17 -3.12 -15.06
C ARG A 251 1.08 -4.56 -15.54
N LYS A 252 2.17 -5.17 -16.03
CA LYS A 252 2.15 -6.60 -16.42
C LYS A 252 1.75 -7.54 -15.26
N LEU A 253 1.88 -7.08 -14.01
CA LEU A 253 1.44 -7.78 -12.81
C LEU A 253 0.02 -7.39 -12.33
N ASN A 254 -0.49 -6.19 -12.65
CA ASN A 254 -1.69 -5.61 -12.04
C ASN A 254 -2.80 -5.18 -13.03
N ALA A 255 -2.44 -4.76 -14.24
CA ALA A 255 -3.35 -4.26 -15.26
C ALA A 255 -4.30 -5.35 -15.75
N ARG A 256 -5.54 -4.95 -16.03
CA ARG A 256 -6.65 -5.88 -16.33
C ARG A 256 -7.09 -5.82 -17.80
N THR A 257 -6.63 -4.82 -18.55
CA THR A 257 -6.97 -4.54 -19.94
C THR A 257 -5.74 -4.03 -20.71
N ALA A 258 -5.83 -3.88 -22.04
CA ALA A 258 -4.72 -3.40 -22.86
C ALA A 258 -4.48 -1.88 -22.69
N GLU A 259 -5.55 -1.13 -22.47
CA GLU A 259 -5.55 0.33 -22.28
C GLU A 259 -4.81 0.68 -20.98
N ALA A 260 -5.08 -0.05 -19.89
CA ALA A 260 -4.36 0.09 -18.62
C ALA A 260 -2.87 -0.24 -18.72
N GLN A 261 -2.46 -1.14 -19.63
CA GLN A 261 -1.05 -1.42 -19.90
C GLN A 261 -0.38 -0.24 -20.65
N ALA A 262 -1.10 0.40 -21.58
CA ALA A 262 -0.61 1.46 -22.46
C ALA A 262 -0.69 2.89 -21.88
N ALA A 263 -1.38 3.08 -20.75
CA ALA A 263 -1.65 4.39 -20.13
C ALA A 263 -0.40 5.27 -19.85
N PRO A 264 -0.54 6.60 -19.74
CA PRO A 264 0.52 7.48 -19.21
C PRO A 264 0.77 7.20 -17.71
N LYS A 265 1.76 7.87 -17.10
CA LYS A 265 2.03 7.72 -15.65
C LYS A 265 0.87 8.27 -14.81
N ASN A 266 0.70 7.73 -13.62
CA ASN A 266 -0.35 8.21 -12.71
C ASN A 266 0.01 9.62 -12.17
N ARG A 267 -0.84 10.60 -12.48
CA ARG A 267 -0.73 12.00 -12.05
C ARG A 267 -1.72 12.28 -10.93
N TYR A 268 -1.22 12.57 -9.73
CA TYR A 268 -2.04 12.81 -8.54
C TYR A 268 -2.11 14.30 -8.23
N GLN A 269 -3.20 14.93 -8.63
CA GLN A 269 -3.63 16.25 -8.16
C GLN A 269 -3.66 16.25 -6.62
N GLN A 270 -2.96 17.20 -5.99
CA GLN A 270 -3.09 17.49 -4.58
C GLN A 270 -3.92 18.76 -4.37
N LEU A 271 -4.63 18.80 -3.25
CA LEU A 271 -5.37 19.94 -2.72
C LEU A 271 -5.19 19.90 -1.19
N TYR A 272 -4.84 21.03 -0.57
CA TYR A 272 -4.86 21.16 0.88
C TYR A 272 -6.14 21.85 1.33
N LEU A 273 -6.54 21.61 2.59
CA LEU A 273 -7.51 22.46 3.29
C LEU A 273 -6.77 23.31 4.34
N GLU A 274 -5.80 22.72 5.04
CA GLU A 274 -4.87 23.39 5.95
C GLU A 274 -3.42 23.07 5.55
N ARG A 275 -2.51 24.03 5.77
CA ARG A 275 -1.12 23.96 5.29
C ARG A 275 -0.22 23.04 6.10
N ASN A 276 -0.34 23.04 7.43
CA ASN A 276 0.58 22.30 8.31
C ASN A 276 -0.11 21.89 9.63
N GLY A 277 0.68 21.24 10.49
CA GLY A 277 0.21 20.74 11.79
C GLY A 277 -0.25 19.28 11.77
N LYS A 278 -0.98 18.92 12.84
CA LYS A 278 -1.67 17.64 13.05
C LYS A 278 -3.17 17.88 12.87
N GLY A 279 -3.86 16.95 12.21
CA GLY A 279 -5.27 17.10 11.84
C GLY A 279 -5.49 17.81 10.50
N SER A 280 -4.42 18.27 9.83
CA SER A 280 -4.48 18.85 8.48
C SER A 280 -5.02 17.83 7.50
N LEU A 281 -5.90 18.26 6.60
CA LEU A 281 -6.57 17.48 5.60
C LEU A 281 -5.99 17.75 4.20
N ARG A 282 -5.77 16.66 3.46
CA ARG A 282 -5.29 16.68 2.08
C ARG A 282 -6.17 15.79 1.21
N ILE A 283 -6.61 16.33 0.09
CA ILE A 283 -7.42 15.62 -0.89
C ILE A 283 -6.54 15.32 -2.11
N SER A 284 -6.33 14.02 -2.38
CA SER A 284 -5.61 13.57 -3.56
C SER A 284 -6.60 13.06 -4.60
N THR A 285 -6.51 13.56 -5.83
CA THR A 285 -7.35 13.12 -6.97
C THR A 285 -6.46 12.64 -8.11
N ILE A 286 -6.85 11.57 -8.81
CA ILE A 286 -6.07 11.07 -9.97
C ILE A 286 -6.57 11.74 -11.23
N ALA A 287 -5.76 12.65 -11.78
CA ALA A 287 -6.09 13.42 -12.98
C ALA A 287 -5.81 12.64 -14.27
N ASP A 288 -4.77 11.80 -14.28
CA ASP A 288 -4.31 11.04 -15.45
C ASP A 288 -3.62 9.74 -15.01
N GLY A 289 -3.52 8.74 -15.89
CA GLY A 289 -2.93 7.43 -15.62
C GLY A 289 -3.77 6.25 -16.10
N ASP A 290 -3.73 5.14 -15.35
CA ASP A 290 -4.52 3.93 -15.64
C ASP A 290 -6.04 4.25 -15.57
N PRO A 291 -6.82 4.03 -16.65
CA PRO A 291 -8.24 4.38 -16.72
C PRO A 291 -9.13 3.64 -15.71
N ALA A 292 -8.64 2.57 -15.06
CA ALA A 292 -9.36 1.91 -13.97
C ALA A 292 -9.34 2.72 -12.65
N ILE A 293 -8.49 3.74 -12.53
CA ILE A 293 -8.26 4.54 -11.31
C ILE A 293 -8.31 6.07 -11.53
N VAL A 294 -8.35 6.56 -12.77
CA VAL A 294 -8.57 7.99 -13.06
C VAL A 294 -9.89 8.46 -12.44
N GLY A 295 -9.85 9.63 -11.79
CA GLY A 295 -10.97 10.16 -11.02
C GLY A 295 -11.27 9.40 -9.72
N ALA A 296 -10.33 8.61 -9.19
CA ALA A 296 -10.33 8.17 -7.79
C ALA A 296 -9.85 9.32 -6.89
N ILE A 297 -10.47 9.42 -5.71
CA ILE A 297 -10.31 10.53 -4.76
C ILE A 297 -10.02 9.95 -3.37
N PHE A 298 -9.09 10.56 -2.65
CA PHE A 298 -8.63 10.12 -1.33
C PHE A 298 -8.53 11.31 -0.37
N VAL A 299 -9.27 11.27 0.74
CA VAL A 299 -9.21 12.26 1.82
C VAL A 299 -8.32 11.70 2.93
N HIS A 300 -7.22 12.39 3.22
CA HIS A 300 -6.25 12.02 4.25
C HIS A 300 -6.17 13.07 5.38
N GLU A 301 -5.79 12.61 6.58
CA GLU A 301 -5.53 13.40 7.79
C GLU A 301 -4.07 13.21 8.23
N LYS A 302 -3.34 14.29 8.50
CA LYS A 302 -1.96 14.30 9.01
C LYS A 302 -1.92 13.99 10.51
N LEU A 303 -1.07 13.05 10.93
CA LEU A 303 -0.99 12.56 12.33
C LEU A 303 0.06 13.28 13.19
#